data_AF-A0A959Z0V7-F1
#
_entry.id   AF-A0A959Z0V7-F1
#
_cell.length_a   1.000
_cell.length_b   1.000
_cell.length_c   1.000
_cell.angle_alpha   90.00
_cell.angle_beta   90.00
_cell.angle_gamma   90.00
#
_symmetry.space_group_name_H-M   'P 1'
#
loop_
_entity.id
_entity.type
_entity.pdbx_description
1 polymer ?
#
loop_
_entity_poly.entity_id
_entity_poly.type
_entity_poly.pdbx_seq_one_letter_code
_entity_poly.pdbx_strand_id
1 'polypeptide(L)'
;RMDRGADGSILLTSPGDAMFSLIGRFDAGLNALWANEYIGLQTRTVKGLPDGSVLAAGDSVLLKLTPAGTVDWAKSILVGNGAITDMAVRPDGHVLLLGWTTDVDTYSWIVHVDAAGAP
;
A
#
# COMPACT_ATOMS: atom_id res chain seq x y z
N ARG A 1 -9.11 -2.22 4.99
CA ARG A 1 -9.31 -1.58 3.67
C ARG A 1 -9.28 -2.67 2.60
N MET A 2 -9.86 -2.43 1.41
CA MET A 2 -9.98 -3.46 0.38
C MET A 2 -9.73 -2.92 -1.03
N ASP A 3 -9.28 -3.79 -1.92
CA ASP A 3 -9.13 -3.53 -3.35
C ASP A 3 -9.24 -4.84 -4.16
N ARG A 4 -9.14 -4.76 -5.49
CA ARG A 4 -9.17 -5.92 -6.39
C ARG A 4 -7.82 -6.11 -7.07
N GLY A 5 -7.37 -7.36 -7.11
CA GLY A 5 -6.28 -7.76 -8.00
C GLY A 5 -6.74 -7.80 -9.47
N ALA A 6 -5.81 -7.64 -10.41
CA ALA A 6 -6.11 -7.70 -11.84
C ALA A 6 -6.68 -9.07 -12.28
N ASP A 7 -6.41 -10.13 -11.52
CA ASP A 7 -6.92 -11.48 -11.72
C ASP A 7 -8.27 -11.75 -11.02
N GLY A 8 -8.93 -10.72 -10.49
CA GLY A 8 -10.20 -10.84 -9.78
C GLY A 8 -10.07 -11.22 -8.30
N SER A 9 -8.85 -11.44 -7.80
CA SER A 9 -8.60 -11.64 -6.36
C SER A 9 -9.04 -10.42 -5.54
N ILE A 10 -9.27 -10.66 -4.25
CA ILE A 10 -9.63 -9.63 -3.28
C ILE A 10 -8.39 -9.36 -2.44
N LEU A 11 -8.02 -8.08 -2.33
CA LEU A 11 -6.97 -7.63 -1.43
C LEU A 11 -7.63 -7.05 -0.18
N LEU A 12 -7.23 -7.52 0.99
CA LEU A 12 -7.66 -6.99 2.27
C LEU A 12 -6.45 -6.57 3.07
N THR A 13 -6.63 -5.49 3.81
CA THR A 13 -5.67 -5.10 4.82
C THR A 13 -6.36 -4.65 6.10
N SER A 14 -5.80 -5.05 7.22
CA SER A 14 -6.17 -4.56 8.54
C SER A 14 -4.94 -3.95 9.16
N PRO A 15 -4.95 -2.65 9.49
CA PRO A 15 -3.99 -2.17 10.47
C PRO A 15 -4.20 -2.98 11.76
N GLY A 16 -3.11 -3.54 12.29
CA GLY A 16 -3.10 -4.19 13.60
C GLY A 16 -2.94 -3.13 14.70
N ASP A 17 -2.29 -3.50 15.80
CA ASP A 17 -1.76 -2.51 16.74
C ASP A 17 -0.62 -1.72 16.10
N ALA A 18 -0.15 -0.66 16.77
CA ALA A 18 0.72 0.38 16.19
C ALA A 18 2.00 -0.08 15.48
N MET A 19 2.35 -1.37 15.54
CA MET A 19 3.59 -1.95 15.03
C MET A 19 3.42 -2.84 13.78
N PHE A 20 2.22 -3.33 13.45
CA PHE A 20 2.06 -4.24 12.30
C PHE A 20 0.73 -4.05 11.55
N SER A 21 0.70 -4.52 10.31
CA SER A 21 -0.52 -4.66 9.52
C SER A 21 -0.64 -6.05 8.93
N LEU A 22 -1.85 -6.60 8.95
CA LEU A 22 -2.19 -7.77 8.15
C LEU A 22 -2.49 -7.30 6.72
N ILE A 23 -1.83 -7.90 5.73
CA ILE A 23 -2.21 -7.78 4.32
C ILE A 23 -2.45 -9.19 3.80
N GLY A 24 -3.54 -9.38 3.06
CA GLY A 24 -3.87 -10.66 2.49
C GLY A 24 -4.49 -10.54 1.10
N ARG A 25 -4.31 -11.60 0.33
CA ARG A 25 -4.90 -11.80 -0.98
C ARG A 25 -5.77 -13.05 -0.92
N PHE A 26 -7.00 -12.92 -1.40
CA PHE A 26 -8.02 -13.94 -1.30
C PHE A 26 -8.62 -14.20 -2.69
N ASP A 27 -9.08 -15.42 -2.92
CA ASP A 27 -9.87 -15.71 -4.11
C ASP A 27 -11.29 -15.10 -4.00
N ALA A 28 -12.12 -15.31 -5.03
CA ALA A 28 -13.49 -14.81 -5.04
C ALA A 28 -14.40 -15.43 -3.95
N GLY A 29 -14.02 -16.59 -3.41
CA GLY A 29 -14.68 -17.27 -2.31
C GLY A 29 -14.15 -16.89 -0.94
N LEU A 30 -13.25 -15.89 -0.85
CA LEU A 30 -12.56 -15.46 0.37
C LEU A 30 -11.64 -16.54 0.98
N ASN A 31 -11.18 -17.51 0.19
CA ASN A 31 -10.08 -18.39 0.63
C ASN A 31 -8.77 -17.61 0.50
N ALA A 32 -7.95 -17.66 1.55
CA ALA A 32 -6.65 -17.01 1.53
C ALA A 32 -5.73 -17.69 0.51
N LEU A 33 -5.26 -16.92 -0.47
CA LEU A 33 -4.11 -17.31 -1.29
C LEU A 33 -2.82 -17.10 -0.51
N TRP A 34 -2.75 -15.98 0.23
CA TRP A 34 -1.77 -15.70 1.27
C TRP A 34 -2.29 -14.60 2.20
N ALA A 35 -1.78 -14.56 3.44
CA ALA A 35 -2.00 -13.48 4.39
C ALA A 35 -0.81 -13.42 5.35
N ASN A 36 -0.17 -12.26 5.44
CA ASN A 36 1.05 -12.07 6.23
C ASN A 36 0.95 -10.78 7.07
N GLU A 37 1.70 -10.76 8.16
CA GLU A 37 1.90 -9.57 8.97
C GLU A 37 3.16 -8.82 8.51
N TYR A 38 3.05 -7.49 8.39
CA TYR A 38 4.13 -6.60 7.99
C TYR A 38 4.38 -5.59 9.09
N ILE A 39 5.61 -5.57 9.60
CA ILE A 39 6.04 -4.71 10.71
C ILE A 39 6.44 -3.33 10.18
N GLY A 40 6.15 -2.28 10.96
CA GLY A 40 6.57 -0.91 10.65
C GLY A 40 5.73 -0.23 9.57
N LEU A 41 4.50 -0.72 9.36
CA LEU A 41 3.54 -0.15 8.42
C LEU A 41 2.15 -0.16 9.06
N GLN A 42 1.51 1.01 9.18
CA GLN A 42 0.08 1.12 9.46
C GLN A 42 -0.71 1.33 8.17
N THR A 43 -1.07 0.24 7.54
CA THR A 43 -1.78 0.22 6.26
C THR A 43 -3.08 1.04 6.28
N ARG A 44 -3.17 1.96 5.33
CA ARG A 44 -4.34 2.81 5.10
C ARG A 44 -4.95 2.61 3.73
N THR A 45 -4.17 2.10 2.78
CA THR A 45 -4.61 1.76 1.42
C THR A 45 -3.82 0.58 0.87
N VAL A 46 -4.44 -0.14 -0.06
CA VAL A 46 -3.87 -1.30 -0.76
C VAL A 46 -4.35 -1.27 -2.21
N LYS A 47 -3.49 -1.63 -3.17
CA LYS A 47 -3.82 -1.72 -4.60
C LYS A 47 -3.18 -2.93 -5.26
N GLY A 48 -3.94 -3.59 -6.14
CA GLY A 48 -3.42 -4.62 -7.03
C GLY A 48 -2.80 -4.04 -8.29
N LEU A 49 -1.68 -4.61 -8.74
CA LEU A 49 -1.02 -4.25 -9.99
C LEU A 49 -1.32 -5.29 -11.10
N PRO A 50 -1.19 -4.91 -12.39
CA PRO A 50 -1.42 -5.84 -13.51
C PRO A 50 -0.52 -7.08 -13.52
N ASP A 51 0.70 -6.97 -12.96
CA ASP A 51 1.65 -8.08 -12.81
C ASP A 51 1.31 -9.01 -11.62
N GLY A 52 0.20 -8.76 -10.92
CA GLY A 52 -0.23 -9.50 -9.74
C GLY A 52 0.47 -9.08 -8.44
N SER A 53 1.42 -8.14 -8.49
CA SER A 53 2.02 -7.54 -7.30
C SER A 53 1.02 -6.65 -6.57
N VAL A 54 1.33 -6.32 -5.31
CA VAL A 54 0.46 -5.54 -4.44
C VAL A 54 1.22 -4.34 -3.91
N LEU A 55 0.63 -3.15 -4.02
CA LEU A 55 1.08 -1.97 -3.30
C LEU A 55 0.26 -1.81 -2.03
N ALA A 56 0.93 -1.50 -0.93
CA ALA A 56 0.28 -1.08 0.30
C ALA A 56 0.96 0.20 0.80
N ALA A 57 0.17 1.11 1.34
CA ALA A 57 0.71 2.33 1.91
C ALA A 57 0.01 2.72 3.19
N GLY A 58 0.75 3.44 4.02
CA GLY A 58 0.42 3.84 5.36
C GLY A 58 1.54 4.72 5.90
N ASP A 59 1.28 5.47 6.97
CA ASP A 59 2.26 6.40 7.55
C ASP A 59 3.06 7.13 6.46
N SER A 60 4.38 7.00 6.46
CA SER A 60 5.24 7.52 5.39
C SER A 60 5.87 6.41 4.56
N VAL A 61 5.26 5.22 4.47
CA VAL A 61 5.82 4.04 3.80
C VAL A 61 4.93 3.59 2.64
N LEU A 62 5.55 3.43 1.47
CA LEU A 62 5.00 2.68 0.34
C LEU A 62 5.72 1.33 0.27
N LEU A 63 4.95 0.25 0.33
CA LEU A 63 5.40 -1.13 0.30
C LEU A 63 4.93 -1.79 -0.99
N LYS A 64 5.85 -2.45 -1.72
CA LYS A 64 5.52 -3.36 -2.80
C LYS A 64 5.74 -4.81 -2.37
N LEU A 65 4.74 -5.64 -2.64
CA LEU A 65 4.76 -7.07 -2.41
C LEU A 65 4.73 -7.81 -3.74
N THR A 66 5.48 -8.90 -3.86
CA THR A 66 5.37 -9.83 -4.96
C THR A 66 3.99 -10.49 -4.99
N PRO A 67 3.58 -11.14 -6.10
CA PRO A 67 2.32 -11.89 -6.15
C PRO A 67 2.16 -12.97 -5.07
N ALA A 68 3.27 -13.44 -4.50
CA ALA A 68 3.33 -14.41 -3.41
C ALA A 68 3.27 -13.78 -2.00
N GLY A 69 3.14 -12.46 -1.90
CA GLY A 69 3.07 -11.75 -0.63
C GLY A 69 4.43 -11.53 0.05
N THR A 70 5.56 -11.77 -0.62
CA THR A 70 6.88 -11.40 -0.09
C THR A 70 7.20 -9.95 -0.40
N VAL A 71 7.99 -9.28 0.43
CA VAL A 71 8.41 -7.89 0.18
C VAL A 71 9.34 -7.85 -1.04
N ASP A 72 8.98 -7.04 -2.03
CA ASP A 72 9.86 -6.70 -3.17
C ASP A 72 10.71 -5.49 -2.78
N TRP A 73 10.07 -4.40 -2.38
CA TRP A 73 10.74 -3.23 -1.81
C TRP A 73 9.81 -2.44 -0.88
N ALA A 74 10.41 -1.61 -0.03
CA ALA A 74 9.73 -0.61 0.78
C ALA A 74 10.44 0.74 0.65
N LYS A 75 9.68 1.82 0.50
CA LYS A 75 10.18 3.18 0.32
C LYS A 75 9.56 4.10 1.36
N SER A 76 10.41 4.91 1.98
CA SER A 76 9.94 6.03 2.79
C SER A 76 9.62 7.20 1.87
N ILE A 77 8.37 7.64 1.89
CA ILE A 77 7.88 8.82 1.20
C ILE A 77 7.80 9.92 2.24
N LEU A 78 8.94 10.58 2.47
CA LEU A 78 9.09 11.59 3.52
C LEU A 78 8.41 12.90 3.12
N VAL A 79 7.21 13.12 3.65
CA VAL A 79 6.54 14.43 3.61
C VAL A 79 6.10 14.78 5.03
N GLY A 80 7.06 15.19 5.85
CA GLY A 80 6.82 15.56 7.26
C GLY A 80 6.34 14.39 8.13
N ASN A 81 5.89 14.71 9.34
CA ASN A 81 5.10 13.75 10.13
C ASN A 81 3.71 13.67 9.49
N GLY A 82 3.17 12.48 9.24
CA GLY A 82 1.91 12.36 8.51
C GLY A 82 1.55 10.95 8.10
N ALA A 83 0.57 10.86 7.19
CA ALA A 83 0.13 9.58 6.65
C ALA A 83 -0.27 9.64 5.18
N ILE A 84 0.13 8.62 4.42
CA ILE A 84 -0.47 8.26 3.13
C ILE A 84 -1.87 7.73 3.39
N THR A 85 -2.87 8.34 2.76
CA THR A 85 -4.28 8.00 2.97
C THR A 85 -4.91 7.31 1.78
N ASP A 86 -4.42 7.59 0.57
CA ASP A 86 -4.93 6.97 -0.64
C ASP A 86 -3.84 6.88 -1.71
N MET A 87 -4.10 6.03 -2.71
CA MET A 87 -3.25 5.90 -3.88
C MET A 87 -4.07 5.58 -5.14
N ALA A 88 -3.67 6.17 -6.26
CA ALA A 88 -4.14 5.82 -7.59
C ALA A 88 -2.98 5.22 -8.39
N VAL A 89 -3.24 4.11 -9.07
CA VAL A 89 -2.22 3.34 -9.79
C VAL A 89 -2.55 3.34 -11.28
N ARG A 90 -1.52 3.53 -12.11
CA ARG A 90 -1.59 3.39 -13.56
C ARG A 90 -1.15 1.99 -14.01
N PRO A 91 -1.61 1.49 -15.17
CA PRO A 91 -1.20 0.18 -15.70
C PRO A 91 0.32 0.01 -15.93
N ASP A 92 1.06 1.11 -16.08
CA ASP A 92 2.51 1.14 -16.22
C ASP A 92 3.27 1.06 -14.87
N GLY A 93 2.56 0.91 -13.76
CA GLY A 93 3.12 0.82 -12.41
C GLY A 93 3.39 2.16 -11.74
N HIS A 94 3.18 3.28 -12.42
CA HIS A 94 3.27 4.61 -11.80
C HIS A 94 2.10 4.84 -10.83
N VAL A 95 2.37 5.61 -9.77
CA VAL A 95 1.44 5.81 -8.66
C VAL A 95 1.31 7.30 -8.35
N LEU A 96 0.10 7.76 -8.06
CA LEU A 96 -0.14 9.02 -7.37
C LEU A 96 -0.53 8.70 -5.93
N LEU A 97 0.23 9.21 -4.97
CA LEU A 97 -0.08 9.09 -3.55
C LEU A 97 -0.71 10.38 -3.05
N LEU A 98 -1.71 10.25 -2.18
CA LEU A 98 -2.32 11.35 -1.44
C LEU A 98 -2.07 11.14 0.05
N GLY A 99 -1.57 12.19 0.70
CA GLY A 99 -1.38 12.19 2.15
C GLY A 99 -1.61 13.54 2.78
N TRP A 100 -1.37 13.60 4.08
CA TRP A 100 -1.46 14.80 4.89
C TRP A 100 -0.38 14.79 5.97
N THR A 101 -0.03 15.98 6.47
CA THR A 101 0.95 16.16 7.55
C THR A 101 0.27 16.47 8.89
N THR A 102 0.87 16.06 10.00
CA THR A 102 0.52 16.45 11.38
C THR A 102 1.44 17.54 11.92
N ASP A 103 2.32 18.10 11.09
CA ASP A 103 3.21 19.19 11.48
C ASP A 103 2.42 20.47 11.79
N VAL A 104 3.09 21.46 12.41
CA VAL A 104 2.46 22.72 12.86
C VAL A 104 1.62 23.36 11.76
N ASP A 105 2.15 23.35 10.53
CA ASP A 105 1.41 23.74 9.33
C ASP A 105 0.86 22.48 8.67
N THR A 106 -0.27 21.95 9.17
CA THR A 106 -0.93 20.77 8.59
C THR A 106 -1.38 21.07 7.15
N TYR A 107 -0.89 20.29 6.19
CA TYR A 107 -1.30 20.38 4.77
C TYR A 107 -1.50 19.00 4.14
N SER A 108 -2.26 18.97 3.05
CA SER A 108 -2.37 17.80 2.17
C SER A 108 -1.36 17.89 1.04
N TRP A 109 -0.90 16.74 0.56
CA TRP A 109 0.09 16.66 -0.51
C TRP A 109 -0.25 15.53 -1.46
N ILE A 110 0.18 15.70 -2.71
CA ILE A 110 0.14 14.68 -3.74
C ILE A 110 1.57 14.50 -4.25
N VAL A 111 2.02 13.25 -4.36
CA VAL A 111 3.31 12.94 -4.98
C VAL A 111 3.11 11.88 -6.05
N HIS A 112 3.81 12.05 -7.17
CA HIS A 112 3.91 11.04 -8.20
C HIS A 112 5.09 10.14 -7.88
N VAL A 113 4.93 8.83 -8.02
CA VAL A 113 5.96 7.84 -7.77
C VAL A 113 6.07 6.95 -9.01
N ASP A 114 7.29 6.69 -9.47
CA ASP A 114 7.52 5.77 -10.57
C ASP A 114 7.31 4.29 -10.17
N ALA A 115 7.35 3.39 -11.16
CA ALA A 115 7.15 1.96 -10.92
C ALA A 115 8.23 1.31 -10.02
N ALA A 116 9.38 1.97 -9.83
CA ALA A 116 10.45 1.55 -8.95
C ALA A 116 10.33 2.13 -7.52
N GLY A 117 9.32 2.96 -7.28
CA GLY A 117 9.07 3.58 -5.99
C GLY A 117 9.81 4.90 -5.76
N ALA A 118 10.34 5.54 -6.80
CA ALA A 118 11.00 6.85 -6.68
C ALA A 118 9.99 8.01 -6.87
N PRO A 119 9.94 9.00 -5.95
CA PRO A 119 9.09 10.17 -6.05
C PRO A 119 9.57 11.22 -7.08
#